data_AF-A0A2U1ZSD2-F1
#
_entry.id   AF-A0A2U1ZSD2-F1
#
_cell.length_a   1.000
_cell.length_b   1.000
_cell.length_c   1.000
_cell.angle_alpha   90.00
_cell.angle_beta   90.00
_cell.angle_gamma   90.00
#
_symmetry.space_group_name_H-M   'P 1'
#
loop_
_entity.id
_entity.type
_entity.pdbx_description
1 polymer ?
#
loop_
_entity_poly.entity_id
_entity_poly.type
_entity_poly.pdbx_seq_one_letter_code
_entity_poly.pdbx_strand_id
1 'polypeptide(L)'
;MSTHLLPATRLSPAVLRWLLDLRPGPAATLAATVLAVPDAVETLSSGELVTAGAALERDGELLPAGEAAVVGDVLTSAAALVRVGTADAVAALVAVGRDRVLVLTPDGHGGQVAGALAADVGVGAAVASIAEQVGEDAVVLVAVPGADIVSLPPDDDLADRVTSRLDGLHP
;
A
#
# COMPACT_ATOMS: atom_id res chain seq x y z
N MET A 1 -2.55 -13.07 21.87
CA MET A 1 -2.28 -12.75 20.45
C MET A 1 -1.81 -11.32 20.40
N SER A 2 -0.55 -11.08 20.03
CA SER A 2 -0.03 -9.72 19.89
C SER A 2 -0.45 -9.20 18.52
N THR A 3 -1.48 -8.35 18.49
CA THR A 3 -1.78 -7.52 17.32
C THR A 3 -0.63 -6.53 17.18
N HIS A 4 0.42 -6.91 16.45
CA HIS A 4 1.49 -6.00 16.08
C HIS A 4 0.96 -5.06 14.98
N LEU A 5 0.09 -4.15 15.39
CA LEU A 5 -0.21 -2.94 14.62
C LEU A 5 1.11 -2.20 14.46
N LEU A 6 1.51 -1.92 13.23
CA LEU A 6 2.61 -0.98 13.03
C LEU A 6 2.13 0.42 13.45
N PRO A 7 2.94 1.18 14.19
CA PRO A 7 2.66 2.59 14.40
C PRO A 7 2.56 3.28 13.03
N ALA A 8 1.60 4.21 12.91
CA ALA A 8 1.38 4.97 11.69
C ALA A 8 2.67 5.68 11.28
N THR A 9 3.24 5.29 10.14
CA THR A 9 4.54 5.79 9.66
C THR A 9 4.31 6.69 8.45
N ARG A 10 4.88 7.90 8.49
CA ARG A 10 4.85 8.82 7.34
C ARG A 10 5.98 8.49 6.38
N LEU A 11 5.64 8.35 5.10
CA LEU A 11 6.58 8.07 4.03
C LEU A 11 6.45 9.15 2.95
N SER A 12 7.57 9.78 2.62
CA SER A 12 7.62 10.72 1.51
C SER A 12 7.61 9.97 0.17
N PRO A 13 7.26 10.65 -0.95
CA PRO A 13 7.36 10.07 -2.29
C PRO A 13 8.76 9.50 -2.59
N ALA A 14 9.82 10.18 -2.15
CA ALA A 14 11.19 9.73 -2.39
C ALA A 14 11.54 8.46 -1.58
N VAL A 15 11.06 8.34 -0.33
CA VAL A 15 11.21 7.10 0.44
C VAL A 15 10.43 5.95 -0.22
N LEU A 16 9.17 6.20 -0.62
CA LEU A 16 8.36 5.18 -1.30
C LEU A 16 9.02 4.73 -2.60
N ARG A 17 9.52 5.66 -3.42
CA ARG A 17 10.22 5.33 -4.65
C ARG A 17 11.44 4.47 -4.37
N TRP A 18 12.29 4.89 -3.43
CA TRP A 18 13.47 4.14 -3.04
C TRP A 18 13.12 2.71 -2.60
N LEU A 19 12.11 2.53 -1.75
CA LEU A 19 11.66 1.20 -1.30
C LEU A 19 11.20 0.31 -2.48
N LEU A 20 10.50 0.88 -3.46
CA LEU A 20 10.04 0.14 -4.64
C LEU A 20 11.20 -0.22 -5.59
N ASP A 21 12.22 0.64 -5.69
CA ASP A 21 13.40 0.42 -6.51
C ASP A 21 14.34 -0.65 -5.94
N LEU A 22 14.29 -0.94 -4.64
CA LEU A 22 15.10 -2.00 -4.02
C LEU A 22 14.71 -3.41 -4.48
N ARG A 23 13.45 -3.61 -4.88
CA ARG A 23 12.94 -4.90 -5.39
C ARG A 23 12.04 -4.67 -6.60
N PRO A 24 12.63 -4.36 -7.77
CA PRO A 24 11.85 -4.07 -8.96
C PRO A 24 11.11 -5.32 -9.44
N GLY A 25 9.91 -5.12 -9.98
CA GLY A 25 9.08 -6.19 -10.50
C GLY A 25 7.64 -5.75 -10.72
N PRO A 26 6.76 -6.64 -11.25
CA PRO A 26 5.38 -6.28 -11.58
C PRO A 26 4.59 -5.70 -10.40
N ALA A 27 4.77 -6.26 -9.20
CA ALA A 27 4.12 -5.74 -7.99
C ALA A 27 4.63 -4.34 -7.62
N ALA A 28 5.94 -4.09 -7.73
CA ALA A 28 6.52 -2.77 -7.46
C ALA A 28 6.05 -1.72 -8.48
N THR A 29 5.99 -2.08 -9.77
CA THR A 29 5.45 -1.21 -10.83
C THR A 29 3.97 -0.90 -10.60
N LEU A 30 3.18 -1.91 -10.23
CA LEU A 30 1.78 -1.73 -9.93
C LEU A 30 1.58 -0.83 -8.70
N ALA A 31 2.36 -1.04 -7.64
CA ALA A 31 2.34 -0.20 -6.44
C ALA A 31 2.70 1.25 -6.76
N ALA A 32 3.76 1.49 -7.54
CA ALA A 32 4.14 2.84 -8.00
C ALA A 32 3.00 3.52 -8.76
N THR A 33 2.35 2.77 -9.66
CA THR A 33 1.25 3.27 -10.49
C THR A 33 0.03 3.65 -9.64
N VAL A 34 -0.40 2.76 -8.73
CA VAL A 34 -1.60 2.99 -7.91
C VAL A 34 -1.38 4.08 -6.85
N LEU A 35 -0.16 4.18 -6.31
CA LEU A 35 0.23 5.25 -5.39
C LEU A 35 0.55 6.58 -6.08
N ALA A 36 0.54 6.61 -7.42
CA ALA A 36 1.00 7.75 -8.21
C ALA A 36 2.39 8.26 -7.79
N VAL A 37 3.30 7.35 -7.43
CA VAL A 37 4.68 7.70 -7.09
C VAL A 37 5.39 8.17 -8.37
N PRO A 38 5.87 9.41 -8.44
CA PRO A 38 6.53 9.90 -9.65
C PRO A 38 7.79 9.08 -9.97
N ASP A 39 8.03 8.82 -11.26
CA ASP A 39 9.27 8.18 -11.71
C ASP A 39 10.50 9.09 -11.46
N ALA A 40 10.29 10.41 -11.57
CA ALA A 40 11.28 11.41 -11.24
C ALA A 40 10.92 12.07 -9.90
N VAL A 41 11.45 11.51 -8.83
CA VAL A 41 11.49 12.16 -7.51
C VAL A 41 12.92 12.59 -7.21
N GLU A 42 13.07 13.66 -6.43
CA GLU A 42 14.37 14.05 -5.90
C GLU A 42 14.93 12.87 -5.09
N THR A 43 16.09 12.35 -5.53
CA THR A 43 16.73 11.23 -4.85
C THR A 43 17.24 11.71 -3.50
N LEU A 44 16.73 11.10 -2.43
CA LEU A 44 17.28 11.34 -1.09
C LEU A 44 18.69 10.78 -1.02
N SER A 45 19.59 11.57 -0.44
CA SER A 45 20.91 11.07 -0.04
C SER A 45 20.79 10.02 1.07
N SER A 46 21.81 9.16 1.19
CA SER A 46 21.86 8.15 2.27
C SER A 46 21.69 8.77 3.65
N GLY A 47 22.27 9.96 3.88
CA GLY A 47 22.16 10.67 5.16
C GLY A 47 20.73 11.14 5.47
N GLU A 48 19.96 11.54 4.46
CA GLU A 48 18.55 11.93 4.62
C GLU A 48 17.67 10.72 4.92
N LEU A 49 17.91 9.59 4.25
CA LEU A 49 17.17 8.34 4.50
C LEU A 49 17.40 7.81 5.93
N VAL A 50 18.64 7.89 6.43
CA VAL A 50 18.97 7.52 7.82
C VAL A 50 18.38 8.51 8.82
N THR A 51 18.47 9.82 8.55
CA THR A 51 17.90 10.85 9.43
C THR A 51 16.38 10.75 9.53
N ALA A 52 15.71 10.37 8.44
CA ALA A 52 14.28 10.09 8.41
C ALA A 52 13.90 8.78 9.11
N GLY A 53 14.87 7.96 9.53
CA GLY A 53 14.64 6.65 10.13
C GLY A 53 14.17 5.58 9.15
N ALA A 54 14.14 5.88 7.84
CA ALA A 54 13.69 4.96 6.80
C ALA A 54 14.77 3.92 6.43
N ALA A 55 16.03 4.23 6.70
CA ALA A 55 17.16 3.39 6.37
C ALA A 55 18.15 3.23 7.53
N LEU A 56 18.92 2.15 7.48
CA LEU A 56 20.12 1.93 8.26
C LEU A 56 21.28 1.64 7.31
N GLU A 57 22.45 2.18 7.61
CA GLU A 57 23.67 1.84 6.88
C GLU A 57 24.40 0.70 7.59
N ARG A 58 24.72 -0.36 6.85
CA ARG A 58 25.46 -1.51 7.35
C ARG A 58 26.47 -1.94 6.30
N ASP A 59 27.75 -1.97 6.69
CA ASP A 59 28.85 -2.38 5.81
C ASP A 59 28.92 -1.58 4.47
N GLY A 60 28.53 -0.30 4.51
CA GLY A 60 28.47 0.59 3.34
C GLY A 60 27.24 0.38 2.44
N GLU A 61 26.33 -0.51 2.82
CA GLU A 61 25.05 -0.74 2.15
C GLU A 61 23.90 -0.08 2.91
N LEU A 62 23.00 0.55 2.17
CA LEU A 62 21.82 1.20 2.73
C LEU A 62 20.63 0.24 2.69
N LEU A 63 20.16 -0.18 3.86
CA LEU A 63 19.08 -1.13 4.02
C LEU A 63 17.83 -0.45 4.60
N PRO A 64 16.61 -0.80 4.17
CA PRO A 64 15.39 -0.38 4.85
C PRO A 64 15.41 -0.74 6.33
N ALA A 65 14.95 0.19 7.16
CA ALA A 65 14.89 0.03 8.60
C ALA A 65 13.45 0.16 9.11
N GLY A 66 13.22 -0.39 10.31
CA GLY A 66 11.96 -0.24 11.04
C GLY A 66 10.72 -0.55 10.19
N GLU A 67 9.76 0.35 10.24
CA GLU A 67 8.47 0.25 9.55
C GLU A 67 8.60 0.40 8.03
N ALA A 68 9.59 1.16 7.54
CA ALA A 68 9.84 1.35 6.11
C ALA A 68 10.22 0.02 5.43
N ALA A 69 10.96 -0.85 6.12
CA ALA A 69 11.26 -2.19 5.65
C ALA A 69 9.99 -3.03 5.42
N VAL A 70 9.05 -2.99 6.38
CA VAL A 70 7.79 -3.73 6.28
C VAL A 70 6.91 -3.18 5.15
N VAL A 71 6.87 -1.85 4.99
CA VAL A 71 6.11 -1.22 3.91
C VAL A 71 6.68 -1.62 2.54
N GLY A 72 8.00 -1.52 2.36
CA GLY A 72 8.66 -1.93 1.12
C GLY A 72 8.44 -3.42 0.82
N ASP A 73 8.59 -4.29 1.83
CA ASP A 73 8.36 -5.72 1.69
C ASP A 73 6.93 -6.03 1.24
N VAL A 74 5.92 -5.45 1.89
CA VAL A 74 4.52 -5.72 1.54
C VAL A 74 4.18 -5.16 0.16
N LEU A 75 4.59 -3.93 -0.18
CA LEU A 75 4.29 -3.34 -1.49
C LEU A 75 4.94 -4.11 -2.64
N THR A 76 6.17 -4.59 -2.46
CA THR A 76 6.91 -5.31 -3.50
C THR A 76 6.54 -6.79 -3.61
N SER A 77 5.80 -7.33 -2.64
CA SER A 77 5.30 -8.71 -2.63
C SER A 77 3.76 -8.81 -2.62
N ALA A 78 3.05 -7.70 -2.78
CA ALA A 78 1.59 -7.66 -2.72
C ALA A 78 0.97 -8.59 -3.78
N ALA A 79 0.10 -9.49 -3.34
CA ALA A 79 -0.72 -10.31 -4.21
C ALA A 79 -1.84 -9.48 -4.87
N ALA A 80 -2.29 -8.43 -4.19
CA ALA A 80 -3.26 -7.48 -4.71
C ALA A 80 -3.12 -6.10 -4.06
N LEU A 81 -3.60 -5.08 -4.76
CA LEU A 81 -3.76 -3.72 -4.29
C LEU A 81 -5.23 -3.29 -4.47
N VAL A 82 -5.82 -2.72 -3.43
CA VAL A 82 -7.19 -2.19 -3.47
C VAL A 82 -7.16 -0.69 -3.20
N ARG A 83 -7.42 0.12 -4.23
CA ARG A 83 -7.59 1.57 -4.10
C ARG A 83 -9.04 1.87 -3.77
N VAL A 84 -9.25 2.67 -2.74
CA VAL A 84 -10.56 3.22 -2.36
C VAL A 84 -10.47 4.73 -2.38
N GLY A 85 -11.44 5.40 -2.98
CA GLY A 85 -11.48 6.86 -3.07
C GLY A 85 -12.59 7.31 -3.99
N THR A 86 -12.43 8.47 -4.62
CA THR A 86 -13.31 8.93 -5.70
C THR A 86 -12.62 8.75 -7.06
N ALA A 87 -13.27 9.22 -8.13
CA ALA A 87 -12.63 9.32 -9.44
C ALA A 87 -11.35 10.17 -9.40
N ASP A 88 -11.34 11.24 -8.60
CA ASP A 88 -10.29 12.26 -8.60
C ASP A 88 -9.33 12.18 -7.40
N ALA A 89 -9.72 11.50 -6.31
CA ALA A 89 -8.94 11.47 -5.07
C ALA A 89 -8.82 10.06 -4.52
N VAL A 90 -7.68 9.75 -3.89
CA VAL A 90 -7.49 8.49 -3.14
C VAL A 90 -7.83 8.75 -1.67
N ALA A 91 -8.68 7.91 -1.09
CA ALA A 91 -8.92 7.91 0.36
C ALA A 91 -7.95 6.94 1.05
N ALA A 92 -7.81 5.73 0.50
CA ALA A 92 -6.88 4.73 0.98
C ALA A 92 -6.40 3.79 -0.14
N LEU A 93 -5.24 3.20 0.08
CA LEU A 93 -4.73 2.04 -0.63
C LEU A 93 -4.54 0.90 0.36
N VAL A 94 -5.07 -0.28 0.04
CA VAL A 94 -4.87 -1.49 0.81
C VAL A 94 -4.02 -2.47 0.01
N ALA A 95 -2.80 -2.75 0.46
CA ALA A 95 -1.93 -3.76 -0.14
C ALA A 95 -2.04 -5.08 0.63
N VAL A 96 -2.38 -6.14 -0.07
CA VAL A 96 -2.57 -7.48 0.49
C VAL A 96 -1.31 -8.29 0.23
N GLY A 97 -0.44 -8.40 1.24
CA GLY A 97 0.71 -9.27 1.24
C GLY A 97 0.36 -10.66 1.78
N ARG A 98 1.34 -11.58 1.74
CA ARG A 98 1.18 -12.96 2.22
C ARG A 98 0.81 -13.06 3.70
N ASP A 99 1.52 -12.28 4.54
CA ASP A 99 1.42 -12.39 6.00
C ASP A 99 0.89 -11.10 6.64
N ARG A 100 0.72 -10.04 5.85
CA ARG A 100 0.33 -8.70 6.32
C ARG A 100 -0.53 -7.98 5.30
N VAL A 101 -1.43 -7.16 5.82
CA VAL A 101 -2.19 -6.18 5.03
C VAL A 101 -1.68 -4.79 5.39
N LEU A 102 -1.34 -4.00 4.39
CA LEU A 102 -0.89 -2.62 4.58
C LEU A 102 -2.00 -1.67 4.14
N VAL A 103 -2.32 -0.69 4.97
CA VAL A 103 -3.22 0.41 4.63
C VAL A 103 -2.39 1.69 4.52
N LEU A 104 -2.45 2.36 3.37
CA LEU A 104 -1.83 3.64 3.12
C LEU A 104 -2.91 4.70 2.87
N THR A 105 -2.80 5.85 3.51
CA THR A 105 -3.69 6.99 3.28
C THR A 105 -2.86 8.22 2.92
N PRO A 106 -3.29 9.07 1.97
CA PRO A 106 -2.58 10.31 1.68
C PRO A 106 -2.45 11.19 2.93
N ASP A 107 -1.28 11.78 3.14
CA ASP A 107 -1.03 12.63 4.32
C ASP A 107 -1.40 14.11 4.10
N GLY A 108 -1.92 14.47 2.92
CA GLY A 108 -2.26 15.83 2.50
C GLY A 108 -1.08 16.67 2.00
N HIS A 109 0.15 16.17 2.09
CA HIS A 109 1.38 16.85 1.66
C HIS A 109 2.10 16.10 0.53
N GLY A 110 1.39 15.19 -0.15
CA GLY A 110 1.93 14.34 -1.21
C GLY A 110 2.62 13.07 -0.69
N GLY A 111 2.73 12.89 0.62
CA GLY A 111 3.22 11.65 1.24
C GLY A 111 2.09 10.67 1.55
N GLN A 112 2.48 9.56 2.18
CA GLN A 112 1.55 8.52 2.64
C GLN A 112 1.75 8.27 4.13
N VAL A 113 0.65 8.07 4.84
CA VAL A 113 0.66 7.47 6.18
C VAL A 113 0.37 5.99 6.02
N ALA A 114 1.29 5.15 6.45
CA ALA A 114 1.21 3.71 6.34
C ALA A 114 0.96 3.06 7.71
N GLY A 115 0.00 2.14 7.79
CA GLY A 115 -0.22 1.27 8.93
C GLY A 115 -0.40 -0.17 8.46
N ALA A 116 0.22 -1.14 9.15
CA ALA A 116 0.05 -2.55 8.81
C ALA A 116 -0.78 -3.29 9.85
N LEU A 117 -1.58 -4.21 9.33
CA LEU A 117 -2.49 -5.10 10.01
C LEU A 117 -2.03 -6.55 9.73
N ALA A 118 -2.44 -7.47 10.59
CA ALA A 118 -2.27 -8.89 10.33
C ALA A 118 -3.11 -9.33 9.11
N ALA A 119 -2.66 -10.36 8.39
CA ALA A 119 -3.36 -10.84 7.19
C ALA A 119 -4.74 -11.48 7.45
N ASP A 120 -5.04 -11.82 8.71
CA ASP A 120 -6.35 -12.35 9.12
C ASP A 120 -7.42 -11.25 9.29
N VAL A 121 -7.07 -9.98 9.07
CA VAL A 121 -8.05 -8.89 9.01
C VAL A 121 -8.93 -9.06 7.77
N GLY A 122 -10.25 -8.96 7.96
CA GLY A 122 -11.22 -8.98 6.88
C GLY A 122 -11.05 -7.78 5.94
N VAL A 123 -10.21 -7.93 4.91
CA VAL A 123 -9.87 -6.86 3.94
C VAL A 123 -11.12 -6.33 3.26
N GLY A 124 -12.04 -7.20 2.86
CA GLY A 124 -13.31 -6.79 2.25
C GLY A 124 -14.12 -5.86 3.15
N ALA A 125 -14.25 -6.19 4.43
CA ALA A 125 -14.96 -5.36 5.41
C ALA A 125 -14.25 -4.01 5.64
N ALA A 126 -12.92 -4.00 5.70
CA ALA A 126 -12.15 -2.76 5.81
C ALA A 126 -12.35 -1.86 4.57
N VAL A 127 -12.29 -2.44 3.37
CA VAL A 127 -12.51 -1.72 2.11
C VAL A 127 -13.93 -1.15 2.04
N ALA A 128 -14.94 -1.95 2.39
CA ALA A 128 -16.33 -1.51 2.41
C ALA A 128 -16.54 -0.35 3.40
N SER A 129 -15.96 -0.45 4.60
CA SER A 129 -16.04 0.62 5.60
C SER A 129 -15.36 1.92 5.13
N ILE A 130 -14.23 1.83 4.42
CA ILE A 130 -13.58 3.03 3.84
C ILE A 130 -14.44 3.60 2.71
N ALA A 131 -15.01 2.76 1.86
CA ALA A 131 -15.88 3.20 0.76
C ALA A 131 -17.14 3.90 1.29
N GLU A 132 -17.77 3.37 2.34
CA GLU A 132 -18.91 4.00 3.01
C GLU A 132 -18.56 5.40 3.56
N GLN A 133 -17.36 5.57 4.12
CA GLN A 133 -16.88 6.88 4.58
C GLN A 133 -16.66 7.87 3.45
N VAL A 134 -16.31 7.40 2.24
CA VAL A 134 -16.21 8.25 1.05
C VAL A 134 -17.61 8.64 0.54
N GLY A 135 -18.59 7.74 0.66
CA GLY A 135 -19.99 7.99 0.31
C GLY A 135 -20.33 7.58 -1.12
N GLU A 136 -21.37 8.21 -1.69
CA GLU A 136 -21.97 7.81 -2.98
C GLU A 136 -21.00 7.88 -4.17
N ASP A 137 -19.98 8.73 -4.09
CA ASP A 137 -18.95 8.90 -5.13
C ASP A 137 -17.80 7.89 -5.01
N ALA A 138 -17.90 6.91 -4.11
CA ALA A 138 -16.84 5.94 -3.87
C ALA A 138 -16.57 5.07 -5.11
N VAL A 139 -15.29 4.88 -5.39
CA VAL A 139 -14.76 4.01 -6.44
C VAL A 139 -13.75 3.08 -5.79
N VAL A 140 -13.98 1.77 -5.94
CA VAL A 140 -13.06 0.74 -5.47
C VAL A 140 -12.40 0.09 -6.69
N LEU A 141 -11.07 0.17 -6.77
CA LEU A 141 -10.29 -0.49 -7.82
C LEU A 141 -9.48 -1.61 -7.21
N VAL A 142 -9.63 -2.83 -7.72
CA VAL A 142 -8.83 -4.00 -7.32
C VAL A 142 -7.85 -4.30 -8.45
N ALA A 143 -6.57 -4.19 -8.14
CA ALA A 143 -5.48 -4.47 -9.05
C ALA A 143 -4.67 -5.69 -8.58
N VAL A 144 -4.41 -6.61 -9.49
CA VAL A 144 -3.67 -7.84 -9.22
C VAL A 144 -2.50 -7.88 -10.22
N PRO A 145 -1.26 -8.19 -9.78
CA PRO A 145 -0.13 -8.29 -10.69
C PRO A 145 -0.42 -9.26 -11.86
N GLY A 146 -0.31 -8.75 -13.09
CA GLY A 146 -0.52 -9.55 -14.31
C GLY A 146 -1.98 -9.77 -14.72
N ALA A 147 -2.95 -9.14 -14.05
CA ALA A 147 -4.36 -9.16 -14.44
C ALA A 147 -4.92 -7.76 -14.66
N ASP A 148 -6.09 -7.67 -15.27
CA ASP A 148 -6.80 -6.41 -15.46
C ASP A 148 -7.25 -5.82 -14.12
N ILE A 149 -7.20 -4.48 -14.04
CA ILE A 149 -7.74 -3.72 -12.91
C ILE A 149 -9.26 -3.76 -13.00
N VAL A 150 -9.91 -4.18 -11.92
CA VAL A 150 -11.37 -4.29 -11.85
C VAL A 150 -11.91 -3.15 -10.99
N SER A 151 -12.91 -2.44 -11.50
CA SER A 151 -13.69 -1.49 -10.72
C SER A 151 -14.88 -2.19 -10.07
N LEU A 152 -15.04 -1.99 -8.77
CA LEU A 152 -16.16 -2.48 -7.98
C LEU A 152 -16.97 -1.27 -7.50
N PRO A 153 -18.27 -1.18 -7.85
CA PRO A 153 -19.16 -0.17 -7.29
C PRO A 153 -19.35 -0.36 -5.78
N PRO A 154 -19.59 0.72 -5.03
CA PRO A 154 -19.80 0.69 -3.58
C PRO A 154 -21.25 0.30 -3.24
N ASP A 155 -21.55 -0.99 -3.37
CA ASP A 155 -22.84 -1.57 -2.99
C ASP A 155 -22.76 -2.39 -1.68
N ASP A 156 -23.92 -2.83 -1.16
CA ASP A 156 -24.04 -3.54 0.12
C ASP A 156 -23.20 -4.83 0.18
N ASP A 157 -22.93 -5.46 -0.96
CA ASP A 157 -22.14 -6.70 -1.10
C ASP A 157 -20.65 -6.44 -1.40
N LEU A 158 -20.18 -5.18 -1.36
CA LEU A 158 -18.82 -4.80 -1.71
C LEU A 158 -17.76 -5.62 -0.94
N ALA A 159 -17.99 -5.85 0.36
CA ALA A 159 -17.07 -6.59 1.21
C ALA A 159 -16.84 -8.04 0.70
N ASP A 160 -17.91 -8.73 0.34
CA ASP A 160 -17.87 -10.11 -0.14
C ASP A 160 -17.25 -10.20 -1.54
N ARG A 161 -17.52 -9.19 -2.38
CA ARG A 161 -16.96 -9.12 -3.75
C ARG A 161 -15.46 -8.86 -3.75
N VAL A 162 -14.99 -7.96 -2.88
CA VAL A 162 -13.55 -7.72 -2.66
C VAL A 162 -12.91 -9.01 -2.16
N THR A 163 -13.49 -9.64 -1.14
CA THR A 163 -12.96 -10.89 -0.57
C THR A 163 -12.89 -12.00 -1.61
N SER A 164 -13.97 -12.24 -2.35
CA SER A 164 -14.02 -13.24 -3.43
C SER A 164 -12.96 -13.00 -4.51
N ARG A 165 -12.68 -11.73 -4.82
CA ARG A 165 -11.66 -11.37 -5.81
C ARG A 165 -10.25 -11.64 -5.30
N LEU A 166 -10.01 -11.45 -4.00
CA LEU A 166 -8.73 -11.71 -3.34
C LEU A 166 -8.51 -13.21 -3.11
N ASP A 167 -9.52 -13.96 -2.70
CA ASP A 167 -9.44 -15.40 -2.45
C ASP A 167 -9.20 -16.20 -3.74
N GLY A 168 -9.75 -15.73 -4.87
CA GLY A 168 -9.48 -16.30 -6.19
C GLY A 168 -8.02 -16.24 -6.64
N LEU A 169 -7.12 -15.64 -5.85
CA LEU A 169 -5.69 -15.52 -6.11
C LEU A 169 -4.84 -16.63 -5.46
N HIS A 170 -5.44 -17.45 -4.58
CA HIS A 170 -4.79 -18.59 -3.94
C HIS A 170 -5.46 -19.90 -4.37
N PRO A 171 -4.87 -20.66 -5.32
CA PRO A 171 -5.29 -22.04 -5.59
C PRO A 171 -4.89 -23.01 -4.47
#